data_AF-A2SCP6-F1
#
_entry.id   AF-A2SCP6-F1
#
_cell.length_a   1.000
_cell.length_b   1.000
_cell.length_c   1.000
_cell.angle_alpha   90.00
_cell.angle_beta   90.00
_cell.angle_gamma   90.00
#
_symmetry.space_group_name_H-M   'P 1'
#
loop_
_entity.id
_entity.type
_entity.pdbx_description
1 polymer ?
#
loop_
_entity_poly.entity_id
_entity_poly.type
_entity_poly.pdbx_seq_one_letter_code
_entity_poly.pdbx_strand_id
1 'polypeptide(L)'
;MTMRDLNEWSVLYGRLLEELAVHGRNDPFGDGDFYLIDDDYGSKQQKIEVTSSGSFTPALVTGIQRILASFPGWEVIVSLPSDNGVEHGFSVTATSCVESRGA
;
A
#
# COMPACT_ATOMS: atom_id res chain seq x y z
N MET A 1 -17.94 5.66 -4.90
CA MET A 1 -17.73 5.43 -3.46
C MET A 1 -19.05 5.56 -2.71
N THR A 2 -19.46 4.56 -1.92
CA THR A 2 -20.58 4.67 -0.98
C THR A 2 -20.10 5.16 0.38
N MET A 3 -21.01 5.61 1.25
CA MET A 3 -20.66 5.97 2.64
C MET A 3 -20.10 4.78 3.44
N ARG A 4 -20.41 3.54 3.05
CA ARG A 4 -19.80 2.34 3.63
C ARG A 4 -18.34 2.19 3.21
N ASP A 5 -18.04 2.42 1.94
CA ASP A 5 -16.67 2.31 1.43
C ASP A 5 -15.75 3.36 2.08
N LEU A 6 -16.23 4.59 2.32
CA LEU A 6 -15.46 5.61 3.05
C LEU A 6 -15.11 5.20 4.49
N ASN A 7 -16.05 4.54 5.18
CA ASN A 7 -15.79 4.02 6.52
C ASN A 7 -14.82 2.84 6.49
N GLU A 8 -14.96 1.93 5.53
CA GLU A 8 -13.99 0.83 5.33
C GLU A 8 -12.60 1.38 5.05
N TRP A 9 -12.50 2.37 4.15
CA TRP A 9 -11.25 3.03 3.79
C TRP A 9 -10.56 3.64 5.01
N SER A 10 -11.28 4.42 5.83
CA SER A 10 -10.69 5.06 7.01
C SER A 10 -10.11 4.04 8.00
N VAL A 11 -10.79 2.91 8.21
CA VAL A 11 -10.28 1.84 9.09
C VAL A 11 -9.11 1.09 8.44
N LEU A 12 -9.18 0.81 7.14
CA LEU A 12 -8.10 0.19 6.39
C LEU A 12 -6.83 1.06 6.43
N TYR A 13 -6.98 2.36 6.15
CA TYR A 13 -5.91 3.35 6.18
C TYR A 13 -5.21 3.38 7.53
N GLY A 14 -5.98 3.47 8.63
CA GLY A 14 -5.41 3.45 9.98
C GLY A 14 -4.59 2.20 10.28
N ARG A 15 -5.12 1.01 9.92
CA ARG A 15 -4.40 -0.26 10.13
C ARG A 15 -3.14 -0.39 9.28
N LEU A 16 -3.18 0.09 8.04
CA LEU A 16 -2.01 0.10 7.17
C LEU A 16 -0.95 1.06 7.71
N LEU A 17 -1.34 2.22 8.23
CA LEU A 17 -0.40 3.15 8.87
C LEU A 17 0.31 2.52 10.07
N GLU A 18 -0.44 1.81 10.92
CA GLU A 18 0.10 1.06 12.07
C GLU A 18 1.07 -0.04 11.62
N GLU A 19 0.73 -0.81 10.60
CA GLU A 19 1.60 -1.85 10.06
C GLU A 19 2.87 -1.26 9.45
N LEU A 20 2.76 -0.22 8.61
CA LEU A 20 3.91 0.42 7.98
C LEU A 20 4.90 0.98 9.01
N ALA A 21 4.41 1.50 10.14
CA ALA A 21 5.25 2.02 11.22
C ALA A 21 6.17 0.95 11.85
N VAL A 22 5.88 -0.34 11.67
CA VAL A 22 6.75 -1.45 12.10
C VAL A 22 7.96 -1.61 11.17
N HIS A 23 7.81 -1.25 9.89
CA HIS A 23 8.81 -1.49 8.85
C HIS A 23 9.61 -0.25 8.46
N GLY A 24 9.13 0.95 8.80
CA GLY A 24 9.82 2.19 8.48
C GLY A 24 9.00 3.44 8.80
N ARG A 25 9.50 4.58 8.33
CA ARG A 25 8.86 5.89 8.53
C ARG A 25 7.92 6.22 7.37
N ASN A 26 6.66 6.51 7.68
CA ASN A 26 5.75 7.13 6.73
C ASN A 26 6.02 8.65 6.63
N ASP A 27 6.30 9.16 5.44
CA ASP A 27 6.57 10.58 5.20
C ASP A 27 6.11 11.01 3.79
N PRO A 28 5.14 11.95 3.68
CA PRO A 28 4.60 12.39 2.39
C PRO A 28 5.56 13.28 1.58
N PHE A 29 6.68 13.73 2.16
CA PHE A 29 7.66 14.58 1.49
C PHE A 29 8.83 13.77 0.91
N GLY A 30 8.82 12.44 1.07
CA GLY A 30 9.82 11.53 0.51
C GLY A 30 11.05 11.32 1.38
N ASP A 31 11.11 11.92 2.58
CA ASP A 31 12.21 11.70 3.51
C ASP A 31 12.09 10.36 4.27
N GLY A 32 10.95 9.68 4.16
CA GLY A 32 10.63 8.42 4.84
C GLY A 32 11.02 7.18 4.03
N ASP A 33 10.54 6.03 4.49
CA ASP A 33 10.60 4.73 3.80
C ASP A 33 9.37 4.49 2.92
N PHE A 34 8.24 5.08 3.32
CA PHE A 34 6.95 4.92 2.68
C PHE A 34 6.17 6.24 2.65
N TYR A 35 5.23 6.32 1.72
CA TYR A 35 4.12 7.26 1.76
C TYR A 35 2.80 6.53 1.48
N LEU A 36 1.98 6.40 2.52
CA LEU A 36 0.59 5.93 2.41
C LEU A 36 -0.27 7.10 1.92
N ILE A 37 -0.70 7.03 0.65
CA ILE A 37 -1.47 8.09 0.01
C ILE A 37 -2.79 8.29 0.78
N ASP A 38 -3.01 9.49 1.27
CA ASP A 38 -4.19 9.88 2.07
C ASP A 38 -5.38 10.35 1.22
N ASP A 39 -5.28 10.16 -0.10
CA ASP A 39 -6.29 10.51 -1.09
C ASP A 39 -7.03 9.26 -1.60
N ASP A 40 -8.34 9.24 -1.42
CA ASP A 40 -9.23 8.19 -1.91
C ASP A 40 -9.85 8.62 -3.25
N TYR A 41 -9.36 8.02 -4.34
CA TYR A 41 -9.88 8.23 -5.69
C TYR A 41 -11.23 7.55 -5.95
N GLY A 42 -11.88 7.00 -4.92
CA GLY A 42 -13.22 6.41 -5.00
C GLY A 42 -13.25 5.00 -5.56
N SER A 43 -12.11 4.30 -5.54
CA SER A 43 -11.96 2.88 -5.85
C SER A 43 -11.64 2.08 -4.59
N LYS A 44 -11.82 0.75 -4.59
CA LYS A 44 -11.38 -0.12 -3.48
C LYS A 44 -9.87 -0.40 -3.54
N GLN A 45 -9.08 0.67 -3.69
CA GLN A 45 -7.64 0.60 -3.81
C GLN A 45 -7.02 1.58 -2.82
N GLN A 46 -6.08 1.09 -2.03
CA GLN A 46 -5.20 1.93 -1.23
C GLN A 46 -3.82 1.95 -1.88
N LYS A 47 -3.18 3.12 -1.98
CA LYS A 47 -1.86 3.25 -2.60
C LYS A 47 -0.78 3.48 -1.56
N ILE A 48 0.37 2.85 -1.77
CA ILE A 48 1.60 3.04 -0.99
C ILE A 48 2.73 3.32 -1.96
N GLU A 49 3.43 4.42 -1.78
CA GLU A 49 4.69 4.69 -2.45
C GLU A 49 5.84 4.27 -1.54
N VAL A 50 6.76 3.47 -2.05
CA VAL A 50 7.98 3.06 -1.35
C VAL A 50 9.10 3.96 -1.85
N THR A 51 9.76 4.65 -0.94
CA THR A 51 10.79 5.64 -1.25
C THR A 51 12.20 5.11 -0.98
N SER A 52 12.34 4.19 -0.03
CA SER A 52 13.60 3.57 0.34
C SER A 52 13.72 2.15 -0.24
N SER A 53 14.85 1.88 -0.91
CA SER A 53 15.11 0.57 -1.50
C SER A 53 15.29 -0.50 -0.41
N GLY A 54 14.49 -1.55 -0.48
CA GLY A 54 14.50 -2.65 0.49
C GLY A 54 13.44 -2.58 1.59
N SER A 55 12.70 -1.47 1.71
CA SER A 55 11.60 -1.35 2.69
C SER A 55 10.37 -2.20 2.28
N PHE A 56 10.23 -2.52 1.00
CA PHE A 56 9.24 -3.50 0.52
C PHE A 56 9.72 -4.94 0.72
N THR A 57 9.36 -5.52 1.86
CA THR A 57 9.80 -6.87 2.28
C THR A 57 8.66 -7.90 2.24
N PRO A 58 8.97 -9.21 2.21
CA PRO A 58 7.95 -10.25 2.37
C PRO A 58 7.16 -10.15 3.70
N ALA A 59 7.79 -9.63 4.74
CA ALA A 59 7.15 -9.41 6.04
C ALA A 59 6.08 -8.33 5.94
N LEU A 60 6.40 -7.19 5.30
CA LEU A 60 5.43 -6.13 5.03
C LEU A 60 4.27 -6.63 4.16
N VAL A 61 4.57 -7.38 3.09
CA VAL A 61 3.52 -7.99 2.24
C VAL A 61 2.60 -8.87 3.09
N THR A 62 3.15 -9.73 3.95
CA THR A 62 2.35 -10.59 4.84
C THR A 62 1.49 -9.78 5.81
N GLY A 63 2.00 -8.68 6.35
CA GLY A 63 1.24 -7.75 7.19
C GLY A 63 0.05 -7.13 6.46
N ILE A 64 0.29 -6.61 5.27
CA ILE A 64 -0.75 -6.05 4.39
C ILE A 64 -1.82 -7.10 4.07
N GLN A 65 -1.42 -8.33 3.71
CA GLN A 65 -2.35 -9.42 3.40
C GLN A 65 -3.27 -9.77 4.58
N ARG A 66 -2.72 -9.81 5.80
CA ARG A 66 -3.51 -10.05 7.02
C ARG A 66 -4.54 -8.96 7.28
N ILE A 67 -4.18 -7.70 7.02
CA ILE A 67 -5.13 -6.58 7.13
C ILE A 67 -6.24 -6.76 6.09
N LEU A 68 -5.88 -6.95 4.82
CA LEU A 68 -6.82 -7.08 3.70
C LEU A 68 -7.77 -8.28 3.82
N ALA A 69 -7.42 -9.32 4.58
CA ALA A 69 -8.33 -10.43 4.88
C ALA A 69 -9.65 -9.97 5.57
N SER A 70 -9.64 -8.80 6.23
CA SER A 70 -10.84 -8.20 6.84
C SER A 70 -11.58 -7.23 5.90
N PHE A 71 -11.05 -6.92 4.72
CA PHE A 71 -11.57 -5.91 3.80
C PHE A 71 -11.77 -6.53 2.40
N PRO A 72 -12.80 -7.37 2.21
CA PRO A 72 -13.01 -8.05 0.93
C PRO A 72 -13.25 -7.05 -0.20
N GLY A 73 -12.57 -7.28 -1.33
CA GLY A 73 -12.64 -6.42 -2.51
C GLY A 73 -11.69 -5.23 -2.47
N TRP A 74 -10.94 -5.02 -1.38
CA TRP A 74 -9.86 -4.06 -1.32
C TRP A 74 -8.53 -4.67 -1.80
N GLU A 75 -7.72 -3.86 -2.46
CA GLU A 75 -6.33 -4.16 -2.78
C GLU A 75 -5.42 -2.99 -2.37
N VAL A 76 -4.14 -3.31 -2.16
CA VAL A 76 -3.10 -2.30 -1.96
C VAL A 76 -2.20 -2.29 -3.19
N ILE A 77 -2.10 -1.14 -3.83
CA ILE A 77 -1.18 -0.89 -4.93
C ILE A 77 0.10 -0.27 -4.35
N VAL A 78 1.21 -0.94 -4.57
CA VAL A 78 2.53 -0.52 -4.09
C VAL A 78 3.35 -0.05 -5.29
N SER A 79 3.83 1.18 -5.26
CA SER A 79 4.79 1.70 -6.23
C SER A 79 6.18 1.68 -5.62
N LEU A 80 7.17 1.17 -6.36
CA LEU A 80 8.57 1.18 -5.96
C LEU A 80 9.32 2.36 -6.63
N PRO A 81 10.46 2.79 -6.07
CA PRO A 81 11.28 3.79 -6.74
C PRO A 81 11.75 3.25 -8.09
N SER A 82 11.77 4.10 -9.12
CA SER A 82 12.22 3.68 -10.44
C SER A 82 13.68 3.26 -10.41
N ASP A 83 13.98 2.03 -10.82
CA ASP A 83 15.35 1.55 -11.03
C ASP A 83 15.68 1.65 -12.52
N ASN A 84 16.73 2.38 -12.88
CA ASN A 84 17.14 2.59 -14.27
C ASN A 84 16.04 3.14 -15.20
N GLY A 85 15.09 3.91 -14.65
CA GLY A 85 13.95 4.48 -15.39
C GLY A 85 12.81 3.50 -15.64
N VAL A 86 12.84 2.31 -15.02
CA VAL A 86 11.74 1.34 -15.05
C VAL A 86 10.93 1.47 -13.78
N GLU A 87 9.62 1.72 -13.92
CA GLU A 87 8.68 1.72 -12.79
C GLU A 87 8.27 0.28 -12.45
N HIS A 88 8.49 -0.10 -11.20
CA HIS A 88 8.02 -1.37 -10.65
C HIS A 88 6.89 -1.12 -9.67
N GLY A 89 5.85 -1.94 -9.74
CA GLY A 89 4.77 -1.90 -8.76
C GLY A 89 4.26 -3.30 -8.43
N PHE A 90 3.50 -3.39 -7.34
CA PHE A 90 2.86 -4.62 -6.91
C PHE A 90 1.39 -4.35 -6.57
N SER A 91 0.49 -5.25 -6.96
CA SER A 91 -0.84 -5.35 -6.37
C SER A 91 -0.82 -6.43 -5.29
N VAL A 92 -1.22 -6.04 -4.09
CA VAL A 92 -1.36 -6.92 -2.93
C VAL A 92 -2.85 -7.08 -2.61
N THR A 93 -3.31 -8.32 -2.60
CA THR A 93 -4.65 -8.70 -2.12
C THR A 93 -4.50 -9.56 -0.87
N ALA A 94 -5.60 -9.91 -0.19
CA ALA A 94 -5.56 -10.80 0.98
C ALA A 94 -4.84 -12.15 0.75
N THR A 95 -4.72 -12.61 -0.51
CA THR A 95 -4.19 -13.94 -0.84
C THR A 95 -3.06 -13.93 -1.87
N SER A 96 -2.74 -12.79 -2.45
CA SER A 96 -1.71 -12.70 -3.50
C SER A 96 -0.91 -11.41 -3.42
N CYS A 97 0.28 -11.45 -4.02
CA CYS A 97 1.10 -10.29 -4.32
C CYS A 97 1.64 -10.51 -5.72
N VAL A 98 1.30 -9.62 -6.66
CA VAL A 98 1.61 -9.75 -8.08
C VAL A 98 2.34 -8.51 -8.55
N GLU A 99 3.48 -8.70 -9.22
CA GLU A 99 4.19 -7.59 -9.86
C GLU A 99 3.33 -7.04 -11.02
N SER A 100 3.08 -5.75 -10.99
CA SER A 100 2.52 -4.98 -12.09
C SER A 100 3.65 -4.18 -12.73
N ARG A 101 3.97 -4.50 -13.98
CA ARG A 101 4.90 -3.71 -14.79
C ARG A 101 4.15 -2.53 -15.39
N GLY A 102 4.64 -1.31 -15.15
CA GLY A 102 4.20 -0.14 -15.90
C GLY A 102 4.47 -0.36 -17.39
N ALA A 103 3.49 -0.03 -18.24
CA ALA A 103 3.60 -0.12 -19.70
C ALA A 103 4.42 1.03 -20.27
#